data_AF-A0A4Q3YQZ5-F1
#
_entry.id   AF-A0A4Q3YQZ5-F1
#
_cell.length_a   1.000
_cell.length_b   1.000
_cell.length_c   1.000
_cell.angle_alpha   90.00
_cell.angle_beta   90.00
_cell.angle_gamma   90.00
#
_symmetry.space_group_name_H-M   'P 1'
#
loop_
_entity.id
_entity.type
_entity.pdbx_description
1 polymer ?
#
loop_
_entity_poly.entity_id
_entity_poly.type
_entity_poly.pdbx_seq_one_letter_code
_entity_poly.pdbx_strand_id
1 'polypeptide(L)'
;MISRLAVFAGGLMLSLSVAAAEGGATLQAGNDLSDRASLQRGAQLYMNNCSSCHSLKYLRYSRMAEDLGLGEEEVMKNLNFTGAKFGEQIQVSMPHDAATKWFGKMPPD
;
A
#
# COMPACT_ATOMS: atom_id res chain seq x y z
N MET A 1 19.99 -19.60 -42.31
CA MET A 1 18.94 -18.58 -42.14
C MET A 1 17.66 -19.15 -41.53
N ILE A 2 17.13 -20.28 -42.01
CA ILE A 2 15.86 -20.88 -41.53
C ILE A 2 15.86 -21.19 -40.03
N SER A 3 16.96 -21.74 -39.48
CA SER A 3 17.07 -22.04 -38.04
C SER A 3 17.01 -20.78 -37.15
N ARG A 4 17.55 -19.64 -37.60
CA ARG A 4 17.49 -18.37 -36.85
C ARG A 4 16.08 -17.77 -36.88
N LEU A 5 15.37 -17.92 -37.99
CA LEU A 5 13.97 -17.51 -38.10
C LEU A 5 13.06 -18.36 -37.19
N ALA A 6 13.31 -19.66 -37.12
CA ALA A 6 12.55 -20.58 -36.25
C ALA A 6 12.75 -20.27 -34.76
N VAL A 7 13.98 -19.95 -34.35
CA VAL A 7 14.28 -19.53 -32.96
C VAL A 7 13.61 -18.20 -32.63
N PHE A 8 13.61 -17.25 -33.56
CA PHE A 8 12.98 -15.94 -33.36
C PHE A 8 11.45 -16.05 -33.28
N ALA A 9 10.83 -16.85 -34.15
CA ALA A 9 9.39 -17.13 -34.12
C ALA A 9 8.96 -17.91 -32.87
N GLY A 10 9.79 -18.86 -32.41
CA GLY A 10 9.58 -19.59 -31.15
C GLY A 10 9.65 -18.68 -29.91
N GLY A 11 10.59 -17.73 -29.87
CA GLY A 11 10.70 -16.75 -28.79
C GLY A 11 9.51 -15.79 -28.72
N LEU A 12 8.96 -15.40 -29.88
CA LEU A 12 7.78 -14.53 -29.95
C LEU A 12 6.50 -15.23 -29.43
N MET A 13 6.37 -16.55 -29.67
CA MET A 13 5.25 -17.35 -29.18
C MET A 13 5.27 -17.58 -27.66
N LEU A 14 6.45 -17.55 -27.03
CA LEU A 14 6.59 -17.58 -25.55
C LEU A 14 6.32 -16.23 -24.89
N SER A 15 6.15 -15.16 -25.67
CA SER A 15 5.89 -13.80 -25.16
C SER A 15 4.40 -13.55 -24.88
N LEU A 16 3.67 -14.59 -24.45
CA LEU A 16 2.29 -14.50 -24.00
C LEU A 16 2.18 -13.34 -23.01
N SER A 17 1.47 -12.30 -23.42
CA SER A 17 1.20 -11.14 -22.61
C SER A 17 0.41 -11.61 -21.39
N VAL A 18 1.06 -11.68 -20.22
CA VAL A 18 0.35 -11.75 -18.95
C VAL A 18 -0.43 -10.45 -18.86
N ALA A 19 -1.70 -10.51 -19.21
CA ALA A 19 -2.65 -9.46 -18.92
C ALA A 19 -2.80 -9.44 -17.40
N ALA A 20 -2.14 -8.49 -16.74
CA ALA A 20 -2.48 -8.13 -15.38
C ALA A 20 -3.93 -7.66 -15.39
N ALA A 21 -4.84 -8.45 -14.83
CA ALA A 21 -6.25 -8.12 -14.76
C ALA A 21 -6.44 -7.06 -13.67
N GLU A 22 -6.24 -5.80 -14.02
CA GLU A 22 -6.39 -4.65 -13.10
C GLU A 22 -7.87 -4.32 -12.78
N GLY A 23 -8.83 -5.13 -13.27
CA GLY A 23 -10.26 -4.80 -13.25
C GLY A 23 -11.22 -5.99 -13.13
N GLY A 24 -10.80 -7.08 -12.48
CA GLY A 24 -11.71 -8.19 -12.13
C GLY A 24 -12.63 -7.84 -10.96
N ALA A 25 -13.70 -8.63 -10.76
CA ALA A 25 -14.55 -8.51 -9.58
C ALA A 25 -13.69 -8.64 -8.31
N THR A 26 -13.79 -7.67 -7.40
CA THR A 26 -13.04 -7.69 -6.14
C THR A 26 -13.47 -8.88 -5.31
N LEU A 27 -12.51 -9.70 -4.88
CA LEU A 27 -12.77 -10.75 -3.90
C LEU A 27 -13.10 -10.09 -2.56
N GLN A 28 -14.08 -10.64 -1.84
CA GLN A 28 -14.36 -10.21 -0.47
C GLN A 28 -13.31 -10.78 0.47
N ALA A 29 -12.68 -9.91 1.26
CA ALA A 29 -11.60 -10.28 2.17
C ALA A 29 -12.11 -10.94 3.48
N GLY A 30 -13.42 -10.93 3.74
CA GLY A 30 -14.02 -11.54 4.94
C GLY A 30 -13.61 -10.84 6.25
N ASN A 31 -13.31 -9.55 6.17
CA ASN A 31 -12.86 -8.71 7.27
C ASN A 31 -14.02 -8.32 8.20
N ASP A 32 -13.82 -8.50 9.51
CA ASP A 32 -14.72 -8.07 10.57
C ASP A 32 -14.31 -6.69 11.09
N LEU A 33 -15.14 -5.68 10.84
CA LEU A 33 -14.90 -4.30 11.28
C LEU A 33 -15.20 -4.08 12.77
N SER A 34 -15.81 -5.06 13.45
CA SER A 34 -16.05 -5.02 14.89
C SER A 34 -14.90 -5.62 15.71
N ASP A 35 -14.02 -6.42 15.08
CA ASP A 35 -12.82 -6.97 15.73
C ASP A 35 -11.73 -5.90 15.84
N ARG A 36 -11.81 -5.10 16.90
CA ARG A 36 -10.83 -4.04 17.21
C ARG A 36 -9.42 -4.58 17.37
N ALA A 37 -9.23 -5.78 17.91
CA ALA A 37 -7.90 -6.36 18.08
C ALA A 37 -7.28 -6.67 16.70
N SER A 38 -8.07 -7.17 15.76
CA SER A 38 -7.65 -7.34 14.37
C SER A 38 -7.30 -6.00 13.71
N LEU A 39 -8.16 -4.98 13.88
CA LEU A 39 -7.90 -3.65 13.32
C LEU A 39 -6.65 -2.99 13.91
N GLN A 40 -6.38 -3.15 15.20
CA GLN A 40 -5.15 -2.65 15.85
C GLN A 40 -3.90 -3.34 15.29
N ARG A 41 -3.93 -4.67 15.09
CA ARG A 41 -2.84 -5.39 14.40
C ARG A 41 -2.68 -4.89 12.96
N GLY A 42 -3.78 -4.65 12.26
CA GLY A 42 -3.78 -4.07 10.91
C GLY A 42 -3.13 -2.70 10.86
N ALA A 43 -3.46 -1.81 11.80
CA ALA A 43 -2.85 -0.49 11.91
C ALA A 43 -1.33 -0.58 12.16
N GLN A 44 -0.89 -1.47 13.06
CA GLN A 44 0.53 -1.71 13.29
C GLN A 44 1.23 -2.22 12.02
N LEU A 45 0.64 -3.19 11.32
CA LEU A 45 1.20 -3.73 10.08
C LEU A 45 1.30 -2.65 8.99
N TYR A 46 0.24 -1.85 8.83
CA TYR A 46 0.22 -0.75 7.89
C TYR A 46 1.32 0.27 8.19
N MET A 47 1.43 0.70 9.45
CA MET A 47 2.43 1.70 9.83
C MET A 47 3.85 1.19 9.67
N ASN A 48 4.12 -0.08 10.03
CA ASN A 48 5.46 -0.64 9.95
C ASN A 48 5.93 -0.97 8.52
N ASN A 49 4.99 -1.25 7.60
CA ASN A 49 5.35 -1.83 6.29
C ASN A 49 4.80 -1.07 5.09
N CYS A 50 3.62 -0.46 5.23
CA CYS A 50 2.91 0.16 4.12
C CYS A 50 3.11 1.68 4.08
N SER A 51 3.14 2.33 5.25
CA SER A 51 3.16 3.80 5.39
C SER A 51 4.40 4.48 4.78
N SER A 52 5.46 3.72 4.54
CA SER A 52 6.68 4.21 3.87
C SER A 52 6.45 4.53 2.39
N CYS A 53 5.49 3.84 1.75
CA CYS A 53 5.19 3.96 0.33
C CYS A 53 3.76 4.46 0.06
N HIS A 54 2.80 4.14 0.94
CA HIS A 54 1.39 4.47 0.82
C HIS A 54 0.95 5.46 1.90
N SER A 55 0.05 6.37 1.56
CA SER A 55 -0.57 7.31 2.50
C SER A 55 -1.96 6.83 2.91
N LEU A 56 -2.44 7.30 4.06
CA LEU A 56 -3.88 7.32 4.35
C LEU A 56 -4.28 8.79 4.48
N LYS A 57 -4.16 9.53 3.38
CA LYS A 57 -4.22 11.00 3.37
C LYS A 57 -5.58 11.53 3.79
N TYR A 58 -6.62 10.71 3.80
CA TYR A 58 -7.96 11.07 4.30
C TYR A 58 -8.19 10.69 5.77
N LEU A 59 -7.27 9.94 6.38
CA LEU A 59 -7.34 9.50 7.78
C LEU A 59 -6.39 10.32 8.66
N ARG A 60 -6.87 10.79 9.81
CA ARG A 60 -6.06 11.45 10.84
C ARG A 60 -5.67 10.45 11.94
N TYR A 61 -4.52 10.66 12.58
CA TYR A 61 -4.09 9.84 13.72
C TYR A 61 -5.13 9.83 14.84
N SER A 62 -5.69 11.00 15.17
CA SER A 62 -6.79 11.15 16.13
C SER A 62 -8.03 10.32 15.81
N ARG A 63 -8.43 10.28 14.54
CA ARG A 63 -9.59 9.49 14.12
C ARG A 63 -9.31 7.99 14.22
N MET A 64 -8.14 7.56 13.76
CA MET A 64 -7.69 6.17 13.91
C MET A 64 -7.64 5.76 15.38
N ALA A 65 -7.17 6.64 16.27
CA ALA A 65 -7.14 6.39 17.71
C ALA A 65 -8.54 6.16 18.28
N GLU A 66 -9.52 7.00 17.90
CA GLU A 66 -10.91 6.88 18.34
C GLU A 66 -11.54 5.55 17.87
N ASP A 67 -11.43 5.25 16.57
CA ASP A 67 -12.01 4.05 15.97
C ASP A 67 -11.40 2.76 16.58
N LEU A 68 -10.10 2.78 16.89
CA LEU A 68 -9.39 1.65 17.51
C LEU A 68 -9.44 1.65 19.05
N GLY A 69 -9.81 2.77 19.68
CA GLY A 69 -9.80 3.02 21.14
C GLY A 69 -8.43 2.91 21.73
N LEU A 70 -7.49 3.55 21.06
CA LEU A 70 -6.14 3.76 21.53
C LEU A 70 -6.05 5.17 22.10
N GLY A 71 -5.18 5.34 23.11
CA GLY A 71 -4.85 6.67 23.61
C GLY A 71 -3.96 7.44 22.62
N GLU A 72 -3.96 8.76 22.72
CA GLU A 72 -3.05 9.62 21.94
C GLU A 72 -1.60 9.21 22.14
N GLU A 73 -1.16 9.02 23.38
CA GLU A 73 0.22 8.59 23.68
C GLU A 73 0.58 7.28 22.97
N GLU A 74 -0.33 6.30 22.99
CA GLU A 74 -0.09 4.98 22.40
C GLU A 74 0.04 5.06 20.88
N VAL A 75 -0.83 5.83 20.22
CA VAL A 75 -0.75 6.05 18.78
C VAL A 75 0.51 6.82 18.41
N MET A 76 0.80 7.90 19.13
CA MET A 76 1.93 8.77 18.79
C MET A 76 3.28 8.10 19.06
N LYS A 77 3.35 7.24 20.08
CA LYS A 77 4.57 6.49 20.41
C LYS A 77 4.81 5.30 19.51
N ASN A 78 3.76 4.57 19.12
CA ASN A 78 3.90 3.27 18.47
C ASN A 78 3.54 3.25 16.99
N LEU A 79 2.75 4.21 16.51
CA LEU A 79 2.20 4.22 15.14
C LEU A 79 2.64 5.44 14.32
N ASN A 80 3.20 6.48 14.95
CA ASN A 80 3.68 7.66 14.24
C ASN A 80 5.21 7.70 14.15
N PHE A 81 5.73 7.39 12.97
CA PHE A 81 7.17 7.43 12.67
C PHE A 81 7.59 8.70 11.91
N THR A 82 6.65 9.61 11.66
CA THR A 82 6.83 10.76 10.75
C THR A 82 7.03 12.08 11.48
N GLY A 83 6.73 12.13 12.79
CA GLY A 83 6.71 13.37 13.55
C GLY A 83 5.50 14.27 13.29
N ALA A 84 4.51 13.78 12.54
CA ALA A 84 3.22 14.45 12.36
C ALA A 84 2.55 14.69 13.72
N LYS A 85 1.65 15.67 13.80
CA LYS A 85 0.85 15.91 15.00
C LYS A 85 -0.32 14.92 15.07
N PHE A 86 -0.86 14.69 16.26
CA PHE A 86 -1.99 13.78 16.45
C PHE A 86 -3.25 14.17 15.65
N GLY A 87 -3.46 15.47 15.42
CA GLY A 87 -4.53 15.98 14.58
C GLY A 87 -4.27 15.89 13.07
N GLU A 88 -3.08 15.49 12.63
CA GLU A 88 -2.70 15.51 11.21
C GLU A 88 -3.03 14.20 10.50
N GLN A 89 -3.01 14.25 9.17
CA GLN A 89 -3.25 13.12 8.29
C GLN A 89 -2.03 12.21 8.21
N ILE A 90 -2.25 10.93 7.92
CA ILE A 90 -1.17 9.96 7.71
C ILE A 90 -0.64 10.13 6.29
N GLN A 91 0.42 10.91 6.15
CA GLN A 91 1.09 11.15 4.87
C GLN A 91 2.25 10.19 4.66
N VAL A 92 2.55 9.93 3.38
CA VAL A 92 3.70 9.13 2.98
C VAL A 92 4.96 10.00 2.95
N SER A 93 6.08 9.45 3.43
CA SER A 93 7.39 10.13 3.40
C SER A 93 8.12 10.02 2.07
N MET A 94 7.62 9.21 1.13
CA MET A 94 8.24 8.95 -0.15
C MET A 94 8.17 10.18 -1.07
N PRO A 95 9.32 10.68 -1.59
CA PRO A 95 9.33 11.80 -2.51
C PRO A 95 8.73 11.44 -3.87
N HIS A 96 7.88 12.33 -4.42
CA HIS A 96 7.17 12.11 -5.67
C HIS A 96 8.08 11.84 -6.88
N ASP A 97 9.16 12.62 -7.03
CA ASP A 97 10.09 12.47 -8.17
C ASP A 97 10.86 11.15 -8.12
N ALA A 98 11.26 10.74 -6.91
CA ALA A 98 11.91 9.46 -6.68
C ALA A 98 10.95 8.30 -6.95
N ALA A 99 9.71 8.39 -6.46
CA ALA A 99 8.66 7.40 -6.72
C ALA A 99 8.39 7.23 -8.22
N THR A 100 8.26 8.34 -8.95
CA THR A 100 8.07 8.32 -10.40
C THR A 100 9.25 7.67 -11.11
N LYS A 101 10.48 7.95 -10.67
CA LYS A 101 11.70 7.33 -11.24
C LYS A 101 11.78 5.83 -10.96
N TRP A 102 11.38 5.36 -9.79
CA TRP A 102 11.52 3.96 -9.38
C TRP A 102 10.34 3.08 -9.80
N PHE A 103 9.12 3.60 -9.74
CA PHE A 103 7.87 2.84 -9.94
C PHE A 103 7.06 3.31 -11.15
N GLY A 104 7.50 4.36 -11.86
CA GLY A 104 6.79 4.94 -13.01
C GLY A 104 5.63 5.86 -12.64
N LYS A 105 5.21 5.87 -11.38
CA LYS A 105 4.20 6.76 -10.81
C LYS A 105 4.31 6.78 -9.27
N MET A 106 3.63 7.72 -8.64
CA MET A 106 3.43 7.70 -7.19
C MET A 106 2.57 6.47 -6.81
N PRO A 107 2.95 5.68 -5.79
CA PRO A 107 2.06 4.68 -5.21
C PRO A 107 0.72 5.33 -4.82
N PRO A 108 -0.41 4.61 -4.98
CA PRO A 108 -1.70 5.13 -4.58
C PRO A 108 -1.75 5.40 -3.07
N ASP A 109 -2.69 6.26 -2.68
CA ASP A 109 -3.17 6.32 -1.30
C ASP A 109 -3.70 4.93 -0.90
#